data_AF-A0A8J2UBG3-F1
#
_entry.id   AF-A0A8J2UBG3-F1
#
_cell.length_a   1.000
_cell.length_b   1.000
_cell.length_c   1.000
_cell.angle_alpha   90.00
_cell.angle_beta   90.00
_cell.angle_gamma   90.00
#
_symmetry.space_group_name_H-M   'P 1'
#
loop_
_entity.id
_entity.type
_entity.pdbx_description
1 polymer ?
#
loop_
_entity_poly.entity_id
_entity_poly.type
_entity_poly.pdbx_seq_one_letter_code
_entity_poly.pdbx_strand_id
1 'polypeptide(L)'
;MESKGLNITSFYQNQTILDAINNLLLHYKLKGKVSDTGISLDTLANAKELVLAFGDRLAPLVQKVEQHDEEPLVGTDIRLRNFAKSFVEAKGKKGRYSSSLFESNLSTLRSLLQDGSKSNPAEIINALSELRLLFEEQVSNDSKSIVGDI
;
A
#
# COMPACT_ATOMS: atom_id res chain seq x y z
N MET A 1 -26.21 2.98 13.62
CA MET A 1 -25.19 3.01 14.69
C MET A 1 -24.02 2.03 14.43
N GLU A 2 -23.74 1.66 13.16
CA GLU A 2 -22.74 0.62 12.82
C GLU A 2 -21.36 1.17 12.37
N SER A 3 -21.26 2.48 12.10
CA SER A 3 -20.05 3.08 11.51
C SER A 3 -18.82 3.03 12.41
N LYS A 4 -18.98 2.97 13.74
CA LYS A 4 -17.84 2.93 14.68
C LYS A 4 -17.08 1.59 14.66
N GLY A 5 -17.76 0.46 14.47
CA GLY A 5 -17.12 -0.87 14.42
C GLY A 5 -16.37 -1.13 13.11
N LEU A 6 -16.92 -0.65 11.99
CA LEU A 6 -16.25 -0.66 10.68
C LEU A 6 -14.98 0.20 10.71
N ASN A 7 -15.03 1.37 11.36
CA ASN A 7 -13.88 2.28 11.47
C ASN A 7 -12.67 1.69 12.21
N ILE A 8 -12.93 0.88 13.25
CA ILE A 8 -11.87 0.23 14.02
C ILE A 8 -11.23 -0.90 13.20
N THR A 9 -12.04 -1.71 12.50
CA THR A 9 -11.55 -2.83 11.70
C THR A 9 -10.68 -2.37 10.53
N SER A 10 -11.10 -1.34 9.79
CA SER A 10 -10.32 -0.81 8.67
C SER A 10 -9.03 -0.10 9.14
N PHE A 11 -9.02 0.48 10.35
CA PHE A 11 -7.80 1.04 10.96
C PHE A 11 -6.77 -0.05 11.26
N TYR A 12 -7.20 -1.15 11.90
CA TYR A 12 -6.31 -2.29 12.14
C TYR A 12 -5.78 -2.89 10.85
N GLN A 13 -6.59 -2.94 9.78
CA GLN A 13 -6.14 -3.40 8.47
C GLN A 13 -5.07 -2.48 7.88
N ASN A 14 -5.25 -1.16 7.93
CA ASN A 14 -4.24 -0.20 7.45
C ASN A 14 -2.92 -0.32 8.23
N GLN A 15 -2.99 -0.45 9.56
CA GLN A 15 -1.80 -0.64 10.39
C GLN A 15 -1.08 -1.96 10.06
N THR A 16 -1.84 -3.04 9.87
CA THR A 16 -1.29 -4.35 9.49
C THR A 16 -0.55 -4.29 8.15
N ILE A 17 -1.10 -3.59 7.15
CA ILE A 17 -0.42 -3.41 5.86
C ILE A 17 0.82 -2.52 5.98
N LEU A 18 0.75 -1.43 6.76
CA LEU A 18 1.92 -0.58 7.03
C LEU A 18 3.05 -1.35 7.70
N ASP A 19 2.75 -2.19 8.68
CA ASP A 19 3.73 -3.03 9.36
C ASP A 19 4.34 -4.06 8.40
N ALA A 20 3.52 -4.67 7.54
CA ALA A 20 4.00 -5.58 6.49
C ALA A 20 4.95 -4.86 5.51
N ILE A 21 4.59 -3.67 5.04
CA ILE A 21 5.45 -2.85 4.16
C ILE A 21 6.77 -2.50 4.86
N ASN A 22 6.71 -2.11 6.14
CA ASN A 22 7.90 -1.78 6.93
C ASN A 22 8.84 -2.98 7.11
N ASN A 23 8.31 -4.17 7.40
CA ASN A 23 9.12 -5.39 7.52
C ASN A 23 9.83 -5.73 6.22
N LEU A 24 9.14 -5.60 5.08
CA LEU A 24 9.75 -5.79 3.76
C LEU A 24 10.81 -4.72 3.48
N LEU A 25 10.52 -3.44 3.73
CA LEU A 25 11.49 -2.36 3.57
C LEU A 25 12.76 -2.58 4.40
N LEU A 26 12.61 -2.97 5.66
CA LEU A 26 13.74 -3.26 6.54
C LEU A 26 14.58 -4.42 5.98
N HIS A 27 13.92 -5.51 5.59
CA HIS A 27 14.58 -6.65 4.97
C HIS A 27 15.37 -6.24 3.73
N TYR A 28 14.75 -5.58 2.75
CA TYR A 28 15.42 -5.21 1.50
C TYR A 28 16.52 -4.16 1.70
N LYS A 29 16.39 -3.23 2.67
CA LYS A 29 17.43 -2.24 2.99
C LYS A 29 18.65 -2.85 3.68
N LEU A 30 18.44 -3.91 4.47
CA LEU A 30 19.50 -4.59 5.22
C LEU A 30 20.08 -5.80 4.50
N LYS A 31 19.39 -6.33 3.48
CA LYS A 31 19.86 -7.43 2.64
C LYS A 31 21.25 -7.08 2.07
N GLY A 32 22.28 -7.80 2.56
CA GLY A 32 23.68 -7.59 2.17
C GLY A 32 24.50 -6.64 3.05
N LYS A 33 23.90 -6.01 4.07
CA LYS A 33 24.60 -5.13 5.02
C LYS A 33 24.72 -5.73 6.43
N VAL A 34 23.78 -6.60 6.81
CA VAL A 34 23.73 -7.22 8.14
C VAL A 34 23.35 -8.69 7.99
N SER A 35 24.04 -9.56 8.72
CA SER A 35 23.84 -11.02 8.67
C SER A 35 22.51 -11.47 9.30
N ASP A 36 21.88 -10.62 10.11
CA ASP A 36 20.61 -10.89 10.76
C ASP A 36 19.79 -9.60 10.91
N THR A 37 18.56 -9.59 10.37
CA THR A 37 17.62 -8.48 10.53
C THR A 37 16.70 -8.67 11.74
N GLY A 38 16.79 -9.79 12.45
CA GLY A 38 15.89 -10.18 13.53
C GLY A 38 14.46 -10.51 13.06
N ILE A 39 14.22 -10.51 11.74
CA ILE A 39 12.91 -10.82 11.14
C ILE A 39 12.96 -12.26 10.63
N SER A 40 12.04 -13.09 11.10
CA SER A 40 11.95 -14.48 10.64
C SER A 40 11.51 -14.56 9.17
N LEU A 41 11.95 -15.62 8.48
CA LEU A 41 11.54 -15.87 7.09
C LEU A 41 10.01 -16.00 6.96
N ASP A 42 9.34 -16.62 7.93
CA ASP A 42 7.88 -16.70 7.99
C ASP A 42 7.22 -15.31 8.08
N THR A 43 7.79 -14.40 8.88
CA THR A 43 7.29 -13.02 8.98
C THR A 43 7.41 -12.28 7.65
N LEU A 44 8.52 -12.49 6.91
CA LEU A 44 8.71 -11.91 5.59
C LEU A 44 7.77 -12.51 4.54
N ALA A 45 7.55 -13.82 4.59
CA ALA A 45 6.59 -14.49 3.71
C ALA A 45 5.16 -13.95 3.95
N ASN A 46 4.74 -13.88 5.22
CA ASN A 46 3.44 -13.33 5.60
C ASN A 46 3.30 -11.85 5.21
N ALA A 47 4.32 -11.03 5.45
CA ALA A 47 4.32 -9.62 5.06
C ALA A 47 4.18 -9.47 3.53
N LYS A 48 4.90 -10.29 2.76
CA LYS A 48 4.78 -10.33 1.30
C LYS A 48 3.38 -10.73 0.86
N GLU A 49 2.80 -11.79 1.43
CA GLU A 49 1.45 -12.23 1.11
C GLU A 49 0.40 -11.16 1.41
N LEU A 50 0.51 -10.48 2.55
CA LEU A 50 -0.39 -9.41 2.94
C LEU A 50 -0.34 -8.23 1.95
N VAL A 51 0.86 -7.77 1.58
CA VAL A 51 1.04 -6.68 0.62
C VAL A 51 0.54 -7.06 -0.77
N LEU A 52 0.79 -8.30 -1.21
CA LEU A 52 0.28 -8.82 -2.48
C LEU A 52 -1.24 -8.93 -2.49
N ALA A 53 -1.83 -9.51 -1.44
CA ALA A 53 -3.28 -9.64 -1.33
C ALA A 53 -3.98 -8.27 -1.29
N PHE A 54 -3.36 -7.28 -0.63
CA PHE A 54 -3.85 -5.91 -0.66
C PHE A 54 -3.77 -5.32 -2.07
N GLY A 55 -2.63 -5.46 -2.76
CA GLY A 55 -2.46 -5.01 -4.14
C GLY A 55 -3.48 -5.63 -5.10
N ASP A 56 -3.74 -6.93 -4.97
CA ASP A 56 -4.73 -7.67 -5.77
C ASP A 56 -6.16 -7.17 -5.54
N ARG A 57 -6.51 -6.78 -4.30
CA ARG A 57 -7.81 -6.16 -3.99
C ARG A 57 -7.92 -4.73 -4.49
N LEU A 58 -6.81 -3.98 -4.46
CA LEU A 58 -6.78 -2.58 -4.85
C LEU A 58 -6.77 -2.40 -6.38
N ALA A 59 -6.11 -3.29 -7.12
CA ALA A 59 -5.97 -3.24 -8.58
C ALA A 59 -7.29 -3.01 -9.34
N PRO A 60 -8.36 -3.80 -9.13
CA PRO A 60 -9.62 -3.57 -9.83
C PRO A 60 -10.30 -2.25 -9.44
N LEU A 61 -10.03 -1.73 -8.24
CA LEU A 61 -10.60 -0.44 -7.80
C LEU A 61 -9.87 0.73 -8.43
N VAL A 62 -8.54 0.67 -8.51
CA VAL A 62 -7.73 1.66 -9.24
C VAL A 62 -8.15 1.69 -10.70
N GLN A 63 -8.28 0.53 -11.35
CA GLN A 63 -8.73 0.46 -12.74
C GLN A 63 -10.13 1.10 -12.93
N LYS A 64 -11.07 0.84 -12.02
CA LYS A 64 -12.40 1.45 -12.07
C LYS A 64 -12.35 2.97 -11.90
N VAL A 65 -11.55 3.48 -10.97
CA VAL A 65 -11.37 4.92 -10.75
C VAL A 65 -10.71 5.58 -11.96
N GLU A 66 -9.73 4.92 -12.60
CA GLU A 66 -9.08 5.43 -13.82
C GLU A 66 -10.04 5.49 -15.02
N GLN A 67 -10.98 4.55 -15.10
CA GLN A 67 -11.92 4.44 -16.23
C GLN A 67 -13.20 5.28 -16.03
N HIS A 68 -13.65 5.45 -14.79
CA HIS A 68 -14.91 6.09 -14.45
C HIS A 68 -14.78 6.91 -13.16
N ASP A 69 -14.74 8.24 -13.29
CA ASP A 69 -14.55 9.15 -12.16
C ASP A 69 -15.80 9.20 -11.23
N GLU A 70 -16.99 8.85 -11.74
CA GLU A 70 -18.27 9.19 -11.11
C GLU A 70 -19.15 8.01 -10.69
N GLU A 71 -18.84 6.76 -11.06
CA GLU A 71 -19.74 5.65 -10.71
C GLU A 71 -19.67 5.31 -9.20
N PRO A 72 -20.81 5.34 -8.48
CA PRO A 72 -20.86 4.88 -7.10
C PRO A 72 -20.60 3.37 -7.06
N LEU A 73 -19.43 2.99 -6.55
CA LEU A 73 -19.09 1.60 -6.25
C LEU A 73 -19.91 1.12 -5.04
N VAL A 74 -21.15 0.70 -5.30
CA VAL A 74 -22.04 0.18 -4.27
C VAL A 74 -21.43 -1.09 -3.66
N GLY A 75 -21.37 -1.15 -2.32
CA GLY A 75 -20.91 -2.34 -1.58
C GLY A 75 -19.38 -2.49 -1.41
N THR A 76 -18.57 -1.50 -1.82
CA THR A 76 -17.12 -1.49 -1.57
C THR A 76 -16.78 -0.70 -0.30
N ASP A 77 -15.75 -1.12 0.45
CA ASP A 77 -15.21 -0.34 1.56
C ASP A 77 -14.81 1.08 1.08
N ILE A 78 -15.44 2.10 1.65
CA ILE A 78 -15.26 3.51 1.30
C ILE A 78 -13.79 3.93 1.44
N ARG A 79 -13.08 3.41 2.44
CA ARG A 79 -11.66 3.75 2.67
C ARG A 79 -10.77 3.14 1.61
N LEU A 80 -11.05 1.90 1.21
CA LEU A 80 -10.31 1.27 0.11
C LEU A 80 -10.56 1.99 -1.22
N ARG A 81 -11.78 2.49 -1.45
CA ARG A 81 -12.09 3.37 -2.58
C ARG A 81 -11.33 4.70 -2.51
N ASN A 82 -11.30 5.34 -1.35
CA ASN A 82 -10.55 6.59 -1.16
C ASN A 82 -9.06 6.36 -1.39
N PHE A 83 -8.50 5.26 -0.89
CA PHE A 83 -7.12 4.89 -1.17
C PHE A 83 -6.86 4.68 -2.66
N ALA A 84 -7.78 4.01 -3.39
CA ALA A 84 -7.68 3.87 -4.84
C ALA A 84 -7.66 5.22 -5.55
N LYS A 85 -8.49 6.18 -5.12
CA LYS A 85 -8.47 7.56 -5.63
C LYS A 85 -7.14 8.25 -5.36
N SER A 86 -6.65 8.20 -4.12
CA SER A 86 -5.36 8.76 -3.75
C SER A 86 -4.21 8.12 -4.53
N PHE A 87 -4.29 6.82 -4.82
CA PHE A 87 -3.33 6.13 -5.68
C PHE A 87 -3.33 6.68 -7.10
N VAL A 88 -4.50 6.84 -7.72
CA VAL A 88 -4.63 7.44 -9.06
C VAL A 88 -4.12 8.88 -9.10
N GLU A 89 -4.47 9.69 -8.10
CA GLU A 89 -3.96 11.06 -7.96
C GLU A 89 -2.42 11.09 -7.79
N ALA A 90 -1.87 10.12 -7.06
CA ALA A 90 -0.43 9.97 -6.86
C ALA A 90 0.30 9.68 -8.18
N LYS A 91 -0.29 8.90 -9.11
CA LYS A 91 0.28 8.68 -10.46
C LYS A 91 0.49 9.98 -11.23
N GLY A 92 -0.34 11.00 -11.00
CA GLY A 92 -0.20 12.33 -11.61
C GLY A 92 0.92 13.19 -11.00
N LYS A 93 1.40 12.86 -9.80
CA LYS A 93 2.37 13.65 -9.02
C LYS A 93 3.80 13.14 -9.21
N LYS A 94 4.30 13.18 -10.46
CA LYS A 94 5.63 12.65 -10.85
C LYS A 94 6.83 13.19 -10.06
N GLY A 95 6.71 14.38 -9.46
CA GLY A 95 7.76 14.94 -8.60
C GLY A 95 7.87 14.27 -7.22
N ARG A 96 6.88 13.46 -6.83
CA ARG A 96 6.79 12.81 -5.52
C ARG A 96 6.68 11.29 -5.61
N TYR A 97 6.02 10.79 -6.64
CA TYR A 97 5.85 9.37 -6.92
C TYR A 97 6.47 9.07 -8.28
N SER A 98 7.53 8.27 -8.28
CA SER A 98 8.44 8.03 -9.40
C SER A 98 8.77 6.55 -9.60
N SER A 99 8.32 5.68 -8.70
CA SER A 99 8.55 4.25 -8.84
C SER A 99 7.70 3.66 -9.97
N SER A 100 8.17 2.54 -10.52
CA SER A 100 7.48 1.78 -11.55
C SER A 100 6.05 1.36 -11.14
N LEU A 101 5.79 1.28 -9.84
CA LEU A 101 4.46 1.06 -9.26
C LEU A 101 3.44 2.13 -9.68
N PHE A 102 3.83 3.40 -9.65
CA PHE A 102 2.95 4.53 -9.96
C PHE A 102 3.01 4.93 -11.44
N GLU A 103 4.07 4.55 -12.17
CA GLU A 103 4.15 4.77 -13.61
C GLU A 103 3.31 3.79 -14.42
N SER A 104 3.28 2.51 -14.00
CA SER A 104 2.58 1.45 -14.74
C SER A 104 1.24 1.11 -14.07
N ASN A 105 1.24 0.12 -13.20
CA ASN A 105 0.07 -0.38 -12.50
C ASN A 105 0.48 -1.27 -11.31
N LEU A 106 -0.50 -1.62 -10.47
CA LEU A 106 -0.31 -2.46 -9.28
C LEU A 106 0.19 -3.88 -9.58
N SER A 107 0.08 -4.38 -10.82
CA SER A 107 0.65 -5.66 -11.24
C SER A 107 2.18 -5.66 -11.14
N THR A 108 2.81 -4.49 -11.28
CA THR A 108 4.26 -4.30 -11.10
C THR A 108 4.70 -4.67 -9.67
N LEU A 109 3.87 -4.36 -8.66
CA LEU A 109 4.15 -4.74 -7.27
C LEU A 109 4.25 -6.26 -7.12
N ARG A 110 3.38 -7.00 -7.82
CA ARG A 110 3.39 -8.46 -7.83
C ARG A 110 4.69 -8.99 -8.39
N SER A 111 5.07 -8.53 -9.58
CA SER A 111 6.33 -8.93 -10.22
C SER A 111 7.54 -8.61 -9.33
N LEU A 112 7.60 -7.40 -8.79
CA LEU A 112 8.71 -6.95 -7.93
C LEU A 112 8.88 -7.80 -6.67
N LEU A 113 7.77 -8.17 -6.01
CA LEU A 113 7.83 -8.94 -4.78
C LEU A 113 7.98 -10.44 -5.05
N GLN A 114 7.30 -11.00 -6.06
CA GLN A 114 7.37 -12.44 -6.38
C GLN A 114 8.72 -12.84 -6.96
N ASP A 115 9.28 -12.04 -7.87
CA ASP A 115 10.54 -12.32 -8.55
C ASP A 115 11.76 -11.78 -7.79
N GLY A 116 11.68 -11.59 -6.47
CA GLY A 116 12.68 -10.89 -5.64
C GLY A 116 14.13 -11.43 -5.65
N SER A 117 14.45 -12.46 -6.44
CA SER A 117 15.82 -12.87 -6.81
C SER A 117 16.35 -12.19 -8.09
N LYS A 118 15.47 -11.80 -9.01
CA LYS A 118 15.75 -11.14 -10.30
C LYS A 118 15.46 -9.64 -10.28
N SER A 119 14.57 -9.19 -9.40
CA SER A 119 14.24 -7.77 -9.28
C SER A 119 15.33 -6.98 -8.55
N ASN A 120 15.59 -5.77 -9.02
CA ASN A 120 16.54 -4.84 -8.40
C ASN A 120 16.03 -4.44 -6.99
N PRO A 121 16.79 -4.71 -5.91
CA PRO A 121 16.38 -4.34 -4.56
C PRO A 121 16.07 -2.84 -4.40
N ALA A 122 16.75 -1.97 -5.14
CA ALA A 122 16.49 -0.53 -5.11
C ALA A 122 15.08 -0.19 -5.64
N GLU A 123 14.61 -0.91 -6.66
CA GLU A 123 13.29 -0.70 -7.25
C GLU A 123 12.18 -1.17 -6.29
N ILE A 124 12.38 -2.32 -5.63
CA ILE A 124 11.48 -2.81 -4.59
C ILE A 124 11.40 -1.82 -3.42
N ILE A 125 12.55 -1.33 -2.94
CA ILE A 125 12.60 -0.34 -1.87
C ILE A 125 11.87 0.94 -2.27
N ASN A 126 12.05 1.41 -3.50
CA ASN A 126 11.40 2.64 -3.96
C ASN A 126 9.86 2.45 -4.02
N ALA A 127 9.40 1.39 -4.67
CA ALA A 127 7.98 1.07 -4.78
C ALA A 127 7.30 0.92 -3.41
N LEU A 128 7.93 0.19 -2.47
CA LEU A 128 7.41 0.02 -1.12
C LEU A 128 7.46 1.31 -0.29
N SER A 129 8.48 2.17 -0.49
CA SER A 129 8.59 3.45 0.23
C SER A 129 7.51 4.43 -0.22
N GLU A 130 7.25 4.50 -1.52
CA GLU A 130 6.19 5.33 -2.08
C GLU A 130 4.79 4.81 -1.69
N LEU A 131 4.59 3.48 -1.71
CA LEU A 131 3.34 2.88 -1.22
C LEU A 131 3.11 3.17 0.26
N ARG A 132 4.16 3.04 1.10
CA ARG A 132 4.10 3.40 2.52
C ARG A 132 3.71 4.87 2.70
N LEU A 133 4.34 5.77 1.95
CA LEU A 133 4.07 7.20 2.03
C LEU A 133 2.58 7.48 1.77
N LEU A 134 2.02 6.87 0.72
CA LEU A 134 0.60 7.01 0.40
C LEU A 134 -0.31 6.51 1.53
N PHE A 135 0.03 5.39 2.17
CA PHE A 135 -0.69 4.90 3.35
C PHE A 135 -0.62 5.86 4.53
N GLU A 136 0.56 6.42 4.83
CA GLU A 136 0.73 7.39 5.91
C GLU A 136 -0.10 8.66 5.67
N GLU A 137 -0.16 9.13 4.42
CA GLU A 137 -1.04 10.24 4.03
C GLU A 137 -2.51 9.92 4.26
N GLN A 138 -2.97 8.73 3.85
CA GLN A 138 -4.34 8.31 4.05
C GLN A 138 -4.69 8.18 5.54
N VAL A 139 -3.82 7.58 6.35
CA VAL A 139 -4.03 7.45 7.80
C VAL A 139 -4.06 8.82 8.48
N SER A 140 -3.22 9.75 8.05
CA SER A 140 -3.23 11.14 8.55
C SER A 140 -4.54 11.85 8.20
N ASN A 141 -5.02 11.71 6.96
CA ASN A 141 -6.30 12.28 6.53
C ASN A 141 -7.50 11.67 7.27
N ASP A 142 -7.52 10.34 7.43
CA ASP A 142 -8.54 9.64 8.20
C ASP A 142 -8.54 10.09 9.67
N SER A 143 -7.34 10.28 10.26
CA SER A 143 -7.20 10.74 11.65
C SER A 143 -7.73 12.16 11.85
N LYS A 144 -7.44 13.08 10.92
CA LYS A 144 -8.01 14.45 10.93
C LYS A 144 -9.54 14.42 10.84
N SER A 145 -10.09 13.56 9.99
CA SER A 145 -11.55 13.39 9.88
C SER A 145 -12.20 12.83 11.15
N ILE A 146 -11.46 12.09 11.98
CA ILE A 146 -11.97 11.50 13.23
C ILE A 146 -11.84 12.47 14.40
N VAL A 147 -10.72 13.21 14.48
CA VAL A 147 -10.43 14.13 15.58
C VAL A 147 -11.18 15.46 15.42
N GLY A 148 -11.63 15.79 14.20
CA GLY A 148 -12.25 17.08 13.89
C GLY A 148 -11.22 18.18 13.81
N ASP A 149 -11.38 19.11 12.87
CA ASP A 149 -10.70 20.41 12.95
C ASP A 149 -11.17 21.07 14.26
N ILE A 150 -10.27 21.10 15.25
CA ILE A 150 -10.44 21.87 16.49
C ILE A 150 -10.05 23.31 16.19
#